data_AF-A0A9E0CPY6-F1
#
_entry.id   AF-A0A9E0CPY6-F1
#
_cell.length_a   1.000
_cell.length_b   1.000
_cell.length_c   1.000
_cell.angle_alpha   90.00
_cell.angle_beta   90.00
_cell.angle_gamma   90.00
#
_symmetry.space_group_name_H-M   'P 1'
#
loop_
_entity.id
_entity.type
_entity.pdbx_description
1 polymer ?
#
loop_
_entity_poly.entity_id
_entity_poly.type
_entity_poly.pdbx_seq_one_letter_code
_entity_poly.pdbx_strand_id
1 'polypeptide(L)'
;MKEEELLKKRLMELCEKAYNQNIYTYTHFLNEYEQSIYQDMKQELAYAHPILVGGHKYFTRAVVMFGSEELFGYQGEVPVVCARISPVFDKFAEELSHRDYLGALMNLGIERHLIGDILIDGRYAYIFCMEHIIGVIKEQLDQVRHTRVFVEEVSWEETGYVQKYKKKEGFVASMRLDVLVSQAFSLSRNISEKLLKSQKVFHNGKMCLSG
;
A
#
# COMPACT_ATOMS: atom_id res chain seq x y z
N MET A 1 18.79 0.92 10.33
CA MET A 1 20.13 1.20 9.77
C MET A 1 20.44 0.33 8.54
N LYS A 2 20.67 -0.99 8.63
CA LYS A 2 21.09 -1.78 7.45
C LYS A 2 20.04 -1.86 6.33
N GLU A 3 18.77 -2.10 6.67
CA GLU A 3 17.67 -2.17 5.68
C GLU A 3 17.34 -0.79 5.08
N GLU A 4 17.36 0.26 5.90
CA GLU A 4 17.19 1.64 5.45
C GLU A 4 18.28 2.05 4.45
N GLU A 5 19.55 1.80 4.77
CA GLU A 5 20.67 2.04 3.84
C GLU A 5 20.52 1.28 2.53
N LEU A 6 20.06 0.02 2.59
CA LEU A 6 19.82 -0.78 1.40
C LEU A 6 18.70 -0.17 0.54
N LEU A 7 17.61 0.29 1.17
CA LEU A 7 16.52 0.96 0.47
C LEU A 7 16.99 2.27 -0.17
N LYS A 8 17.76 3.11 0.54
CA LYS A 8 18.29 4.37 0.00
C LYS A 8 19.16 4.10 -1.24
N LYS A 9 20.06 3.11 -1.17
CA LYS A 9 20.88 2.68 -2.30
C LYS A 9 20.02 2.19 -3.47
N ARG A 10 18.97 1.41 -3.19
CA ARG A 10 18.05 0.92 -4.21
C ARG A 10 17.26 2.04 -4.89
N LEU A 11 16.77 3.02 -4.13
CA LEU A 11 16.09 4.19 -4.67
C LEU A 11 17.02 4.99 -5.59
N MET A 12 18.27 5.21 -5.15
CA MET A 12 19.29 5.90 -5.95
C MET A 12 19.60 5.13 -7.25
N GLU A 13 19.85 3.82 -7.15
CA GLU A 13 20.13 2.95 -8.31
C GLU A 13 19.00 3.01 -9.35
N LEU A 14 17.74 2.91 -8.91
CA LEU A 14 16.58 2.96 -9.81
C LEU A 14 16.41 4.33 -10.45
N CYS A 15 16.64 5.40 -9.69
CA CYS A 15 16.59 6.79 -10.14
C CYS A 15 17.67 7.08 -11.21
N GLU A 16 18.92 6.70 -10.93
CA GLU A 16 20.03 6.82 -11.89
C GLU A 16 19.80 6.00 -13.14
N LYS A 17 19.33 4.75 -12.99
CA LYS A 17 19.02 3.89 -14.14
C LYS A 17 17.95 4.51 -15.02
N ALA A 18 16.88 5.04 -14.42
CA ALA A 18 15.79 5.66 -15.16
C ALA A 18 16.28 6.86 -15.98
N TYR A 19 17.02 7.76 -15.32
CA TYR A 19 17.52 8.98 -15.94
C TYR A 19 18.58 8.70 -17.02
N ASN A 20 19.54 7.82 -16.75
CA ASN A 20 20.65 7.56 -17.67
C ASN A 20 20.26 6.74 -18.89
N GLN A 21 19.20 5.92 -18.78
CA GLN A 21 18.77 5.01 -19.85
C GLN A 21 17.46 5.43 -20.52
N ASN A 22 16.81 6.51 -20.06
CA ASN A 22 15.48 6.95 -20.51
C ASN A 22 14.44 5.83 -20.44
N ILE A 23 14.47 5.04 -19.36
CA ILE A 23 13.51 3.98 -19.08
C ILE A 23 12.76 4.24 -17.79
N TYR A 24 11.47 3.91 -17.75
CA TYR A 24 10.75 3.90 -16.49
C TYR A 24 11.28 2.78 -15.59
N THR A 25 11.51 3.11 -14.32
CA THR A 25 11.87 2.13 -13.30
C THR A 25 10.96 2.29 -12.10
N TYR A 26 10.86 1.26 -11.28
CA TYR A 26 10.03 1.31 -10.09
C TYR A 26 10.57 0.40 -8.98
N THR A 27 10.17 0.73 -7.76
CA THR A 27 10.38 -0.14 -6.60
C THR A 27 9.31 -1.23 -6.54
N HIS A 28 9.50 -2.19 -5.64
CA HIS A 28 8.38 -2.96 -5.10
C HIS A 28 7.53 -2.10 -4.15
N PHE A 29 6.40 -2.62 -3.64
CA PHE A 29 5.56 -1.89 -2.71
C PHE A 29 6.29 -1.60 -1.40
N LEU A 30 6.49 -0.30 -1.16
CA LEU A 30 7.01 0.27 0.06
C LEU A 30 5.88 0.38 1.10
N ASN A 31 6.16 -0.02 2.34
CA ASN A 31 5.30 0.29 3.48
C ASN A 31 5.41 1.78 3.88
N GLU A 32 4.58 2.25 4.81
CA GLU A 32 4.55 3.67 5.22
C GLU A 32 5.91 4.17 5.76
N TYR A 33 6.68 3.34 6.45
CA TYR A 33 8.02 3.71 6.91
C TYR A 33 9.02 3.83 5.75
N GLU A 34 9.02 2.88 4.83
CA GLU A 34 9.86 2.92 3.63
C GLU A 34 9.51 4.10 2.72
N GLN A 35 8.23 4.45 2.62
CA GLN A 35 7.77 5.67 1.94
C GLN A 35 8.30 6.92 2.63
N SER A 36 8.36 6.95 3.98
CA SER A 36 8.94 8.08 4.70
C SER A 36 10.43 8.27 4.38
N ILE A 37 11.19 7.18 4.19
CA ILE A 37 12.59 7.23 3.75
C ILE A 37 12.70 7.83 2.34
N TYR A 38 11.83 7.43 1.42
CA TYR A 38 11.76 8.05 0.09
C TYR A 38 11.41 9.55 0.18
N GLN A 39 10.48 9.95 1.05
CA GLN A 39 10.13 11.36 1.22
C GLN A 39 11.33 12.21 1.67
N ASP A 40 12.19 11.66 2.53
CA ASP A 40 13.43 12.33 2.95
C ASP A 40 14.43 12.49 1.80
N MET A 41 14.46 11.56 0.84
CA MET A 41 15.30 11.60 -0.36
C MET A 41 14.65 12.34 -1.54
N LYS A 42 13.40 12.80 -1.43
CA LYS A 42 12.60 13.26 -2.59
C LYS A 42 13.27 14.39 -3.38
N GLN A 43 13.97 15.31 -2.71
CA GLN A 43 14.70 16.41 -3.35
C GLN A 43 15.94 15.91 -4.11
N GLU A 44 16.68 14.97 -3.53
CA GLU A 44 17.87 14.36 -4.15
C GLU A 44 17.49 13.58 -5.42
N LEU A 45 16.34 12.90 -5.40
CA LEU A 45 15.85 12.08 -6.50
C LEU A 45 15.00 12.85 -7.53
N ALA A 46 14.78 14.16 -7.33
CA ALA A 46 13.79 14.93 -8.07
C ALA A 46 14.05 14.98 -9.59
N TYR A 47 15.30 14.85 -10.02
CA TYR A 47 15.72 14.93 -11.42
C TYR A 47 15.17 13.79 -12.31
N ALA A 48 14.70 12.69 -11.72
CA ALA A 48 14.03 11.61 -12.44
C ALA A 48 12.49 11.62 -12.23
N HIS A 49 11.93 12.75 -11.79
CA HIS A 49 10.49 12.96 -11.57
C HIS A 49 9.77 11.80 -10.84
N PRO A 50 10.22 11.40 -9.64
CA PRO A 50 9.64 10.26 -8.95
C PRO A 50 8.22 10.55 -8.44
N ILE A 51 7.31 9.59 -8.63
CA ILE A 51 5.93 9.63 -8.14
C ILE A 51 5.61 8.38 -7.29
N LEU A 52 4.74 8.55 -6.29
CA LEU A 52 4.20 7.43 -5.52
C LEU A 52 2.91 6.92 -6.19
N VAL A 53 2.84 5.61 -6.39
CA VAL A 53 1.66 4.95 -6.96
C VAL A 53 1.25 3.78 -6.08
N GLY A 54 0.06 3.86 -5.47
CA GLY A 54 -0.50 2.78 -4.65
C GLY A 54 -1.82 2.20 -5.17
N GLY A 55 -2.27 2.63 -6.35
CA GLY A 55 -3.48 2.12 -7.00
C GLY A 55 -4.81 2.76 -6.53
N HIS A 56 -4.86 3.41 -5.37
CA HIS A 56 -6.03 4.18 -4.93
C HIS A 56 -5.65 5.41 -4.09
N LYS A 57 -6.57 6.37 -3.95
CA LYS A 57 -6.33 7.67 -3.30
C LYS A 57 -5.77 7.61 -1.87
N TYR A 58 -6.08 6.57 -1.12
CA TYR A 58 -5.76 6.44 0.31
C TYR A 58 -4.78 5.31 0.60
N PHE A 59 -3.90 5.02 -0.36
CA PHE A 59 -2.95 3.92 -0.24
C PHE A 59 -2.10 4.05 1.04
N THR A 60 -1.83 2.91 1.67
CA THR A 60 -0.83 2.78 2.74
C THR A 60 0.44 2.13 2.23
N ARG A 61 0.35 1.39 1.12
CA ARG A 61 1.48 0.79 0.39
C ARG A 61 1.53 1.34 -1.02
N ALA A 62 2.72 1.77 -1.45
CA ALA A 62 2.92 2.32 -2.78
C ALA A 62 4.29 1.97 -3.34
N VAL A 63 4.41 1.96 -4.67
CA VAL A 63 5.70 1.95 -5.36
C VAL A 63 6.17 3.37 -5.62
N VAL A 64 7.48 3.57 -5.67
CA VAL A 64 8.07 4.77 -6.28
C VAL A 64 8.35 4.45 -7.74
N MET A 65 7.72 5.18 -8.64
CA MET A 65 7.96 5.11 -10.09
C MET A 65 8.81 6.31 -10.51
N PHE A 66 9.89 6.05 -11.24
CA PHE A 66 10.82 7.07 -11.75
C PHE A 66 10.62 7.22 -13.25
N GLY A 67 10.57 8.46 -13.71
CA GLY A 67 10.33 8.83 -15.10
C GLY A 67 9.07 9.66 -15.29
N SER A 68 9.02 10.34 -16.42
CA SER A 68 7.84 11.10 -16.87
C SER A 68 7.85 11.19 -18.39
N GLU A 69 6.68 11.38 -18.99
CA GLU A 69 6.55 11.53 -20.44
C GLU A 69 7.33 12.73 -20.95
N GLU A 70 7.35 13.84 -20.21
CA GLU A 70 8.15 15.02 -20.53
C GLU A 70 9.65 14.72 -20.59
N LEU A 71 10.14 13.89 -19.65
CA LEU A 71 11.56 13.56 -19.55
C LEU A 71 12.00 12.54 -20.60
N PHE A 72 11.17 11.53 -20.88
CA PHE A 72 11.55 10.38 -21.72
C PHE A 72 10.95 10.40 -23.13
N GLY A 73 9.95 11.24 -23.39
CA GLY A 73 9.28 11.37 -24.68
C GLY A 73 8.23 10.27 -24.97
N TYR A 74 7.86 9.48 -23.97
CA TYR A 74 6.79 8.47 -24.08
C TYR A 74 6.12 8.20 -22.73
N GLN A 75 4.87 7.76 -22.78
CA GLN A 75 4.10 7.40 -21.59
C GLN A 75 4.58 6.07 -21.00
N GLY A 76 4.87 6.05 -19.70
CA GLY A 76 5.21 4.83 -18.97
C GLY A 76 3.98 4.04 -18.56
N GLU A 77 4.17 2.73 -18.39
CA GLU A 77 3.16 1.83 -17.84
C GLU A 77 3.19 1.88 -16.31
N VAL A 78 2.01 2.00 -15.69
CA VAL A 78 1.88 2.01 -14.24
C VAL A 78 1.99 0.57 -13.74
N PRO A 79 2.97 0.22 -12.89
CA PRO A 79 3.25 -1.17 -12.54
C PRO A 79 2.29 -1.75 -11.48
N VAL A 80 1.15 -1.11 -11.24
CA VAL A 80 0.18 -1.46 -10.19
C VAL A 80 -1.18 -1.67 -10.81
N VAL A 81 -1.74 -2.86 -10.57
CA VAL A 81 -3.09 -3.25 -11.04
C VAL A 81 -3.96 -3.67 -9.85
N CYS A 82 -5.28 -3.75 -10.08
CA CYS A 82 -6.25 -4.13 -9.06
C CYS A 82 -6.92 -5.47 -9.40
N ALA A 83 -6.78 -6.44 -8.50
CA ALA A 83 -7.49 -7.70 -8.54
C ALA A 83 -8.77 -7.60 -7.70
N ARG A 84 -9.94 -7.88 -8.29
CA ARG A 84 -11.17 -8.14 -7.54
C ARG A 84 -11.29 -9.63 -7.27
N ILE A 85 -11.42 -9.98 -6.00
CA ILE A 85 -11.66 -11.35 -5.54
C ILE A 85 -13.11 -11.44 -5.08
N SER A 86 -13.85 -12.36 -5.69
CA SER A 86 -15.26 -12.58 -5.46
C SER A 86 -15.50 -14.03 -5.09
N PRO A 87 -16.38 -14.34 -4.13
CA PRO A 87 -16.76 -15.73 -3.88
C PRO A 87 -17.52 -16.28 -5.09
N VAL A 88 -17.30 -17.55 -5.42
CA VAL A 88 -18.05 -18.24 -6.49
C VAL A 88 -19.52 -18.41 -6.07
N PHE A 89 -19.78 -18.57 -4.78
CA PHE A 89 -21.11 -18.74 -4.22
C PHE A 89 -21.33 -17.82 -3.02
N ASP A 90 -21.90 -16.63 -3.27
CA ASP A 90 -22.14 -15.60 -2.23
C ASP A 90 -22.81 -16.16 -0.98
N LYS A 91 -23.87 -16.97 -1.14
CA LYS A 91 -24.67 -17.50 -0.03
C LYS A 91 -23.86 -18.28 1.01
N PHE A 92 -22.76 -18.90 0.60
CA PHE A 92 -21.90 -19.74 1.44
C PHE A 92 -20.55 -19.07 1.78
N ALA A 93 -20.35 -17.83 1.33
CA ALA A 93 -19.10 -17.12 1.56
C ALA A 93 -19.02 -16.64 3.02
N GLU A 94 -17.90 -16.96 3.65
CA GLU A 94 -17.52 -16.46 4.97
C GLU A 94 -17.14 -14.98 4.88
N GLU A 95 -17.23 -14.27 6.02
CA GLU A 95 -16.59 -12.96 6.14
C GLU A 95 -15.09 -13.17 6.35
N LEU A 96 -14.31 -12.83 5.31
CA LEU A 96 -12.87 -12.99 5.30
C LEU A 96 -12.17 -11.71 5.74
N SER A 97 -11.10 -11.85 6.50
CA SER A 97 -10.27 -10.73 6.96
C SER A 97 -9.08 -10.49 6.03
N HIS A 98 -8.41 -9.36 6.20
CA HIS A 98 -7.20 -9.01 5.43
C HIS A 98 -6.13 -10.09 5.58
N ARG A 99 -6.02 -10.70 6.77
CA ARG A 99 -5.02 -11.75 7.03
C ARG A 99 -5.29 -13.01 6.22
N ASP A 100 -6.54 -13.27 5.87
CA ASP A 100 -6.93 -14.47 5.16
C ASP A 100 -6.55 -14.39 3.69
N TYR A 101 -6.86 -13.26 3.05
CA TYR A 101 -6.41 -12.96 1.69
C TYR A 101 -4.88 -12.92 1.60
N LEU A 102 -4.22 -12.22 2.53
CA LEU A 102 -2.76 -12.18 2.55
C LEU A 102 -2.17 -13.58 2.73
N GLY A 103 -2.69 -14.38 3.66
CA GLY A 103 -2.23 -15.75 3.87
C GLY A 103 -2.37 -16.62 2.62
N ALA A 104 -3.50 -16.49 1.91
CA ALA A 104 -3.72 -17.21 0.65
C ALA A 104 -2.72 -16.79 -0.44
N LEU A 105 -2.45 -15.49 -0.61
CA LEU A 105 -1.44 -15.01 -1.57
C LEU A 105 -0.03 -15.50 -1.23
N MET A 106 0.34 -15.48 0.05
CA MET A 106 1.65 -15.98 0.50
C MET A 106 1.79 -17.49 0.25
N ASN A 107 0.70 -18.27 0.37
CA ASN A 107 0.69 -19.71 0.07
C ASN A 107 0.91 -20.01 -1.43
N LEU A 108 0.60 -19.06 -2.31
CA LEU A 108 0.94 -19.14 -3.74
C LEU A 108 2.43 -18.82 -4.02
N GLY A 109 3.21 -18.51 -2.98
CA GLY A 109 4.60 -18.11 -3.12
C GLY A 109 4.78 -16.63 -3.51
N ILE A 110 3.71 -15.83 -3.48
CA ILE A 110 3.78 -14.39 -3.78
C ILE A 110 4.40 -13.67 -2.58
N GLU A 111 5.48 -12.94 -2.82
CA GLU A 111 6.16 -12.17 -1.79
C GLU A 111 5.37 -10.90 -1.41
N ARG A 112 5.34 -10.57 -0.12
CA ARG A 112 4.56 -9.44 0.41
C ARG A 112 4.90 -8.09 -0.23
N HIS A 113 6.14 -7.89 -0.66
CA HIS A 113 6.55 -6.63 -1.29
C HIS A 113 5.96 -6.48 -2.71
N LEU A 114 5.42 -7.54 -3.31
CA LEU A 114 4.69 -7.46 -4.59
C LEU A 114 3.22 -7.12 -4.41
N ILE A 115 2.75 -7.06 -3.15
CA ILE A 115 1.35 -6.81 -2.78
C ILE A 115 1.25 -5.43 -2.12
N GLY A 116 0.31 -4.64 -2.62
CA GLY A 116 -0.13 -3.36 -2.10
C GLY A 116 -1.21 -3.51 -1.04
N ASP A 117 -2.15 -2.57 -1.03
CA ASP A 117 -3.26 -2.58 -0.09
C ASP A 117 -4.27 -3.69 -0.42
N ILE A 118 -4.87 -4.26 0.63
CA ILE A 118 -5.98 -5.22 0.54
C ILE A 118 -7.19 -4.56 1.18
N LEU A 119 -8.19 -4.22 0.36
CA LEU A 119 -9.41 -3.57 0.77
C LEU A 119 -10.55 -4.59 0.77
N ILE A 120 -11.23 -4.73 1.90
CA ILE A 120 -12.34 -5.67 2.06
C ILE A 120 -13.64 -4.88 1.97
N ASP A 121 -14.55 -5.32 1.11
CA ASP A 121 -15.89 -4.77 1.00
C ASP A 121 -16.94 -5.87 1.09
N GLY A 122 -17.39 -6.14 2.32
CA GLY A 122 -18.30 -7.24 2.61
C GLY A 122 -17.65 -8.59 2.30
N ARG A 123 -18.14 -9.25 1.24
CA ARG A 123 -17.63 -10.55 0.77
C ARG A 123 -16.62 -10.45 -0.37
N TYR A 124 -16.44 -9.24 -0.91
CA TYR A 124 -15.47 -8.97 -1.96
C TYR A 124 -14.18 -8.43 -1.35
N ALA A 125 -13.07 -8.62 -2.05
CA ALA A 125 -11.83 -7.95 -1.74
C ALA A 125 -11.20 -7.37 -3.00
N TYR A 126 -10.53 -6.24 -2.84
CA TYR A 126 -9.71 -5.59 -3.85
C TYR A 126 -8.26 -5.65 -3.39
N ILE A 127 -7.39 -6.20 -4.23
CA ILE A 127 -5.97 -6.35 -3.92
C ILE A 127 -5.18 -5.61 -4.98
N PHE A 128 -4.40 -4.63 -4.54
CA PHE A 128 -3.41 -4.00 -5.40
C PHE A 128 -2.16 -4.85 -5.44
N CYS A 129 -1.61 -5.06 -6.63
CA CYS A 129 -0.43 -5.88 -6.82
C CYS A 129 0.41 -5.38 -7.98
N MET A 130 1.67 -5.85 -8.04
CA MET A 130 2.51 -5.61 -9.21
C MET A 130 1.87 -6.27 -10.43
N GLU A 131 1.87 -5.59 -11.57
CA GLU A 131 1.22 -6.07 -12.80
C GLU A 131 1.63 -7.51 -13.16
N HIS A 132 2.93 -7.81 -13.13
CA HIS A 132 3.45 -9.13 -13.52
C HIS A 132 2.97 -10.31 -12.66
N ILE A 133 2.39 -10.08 -11.47
CA ILE A 133 1.84 -11.16 -10.63
C ILE A 133 0.33 -11.36 -10.78
N ILE A 134 -0.39 -10.47 -11.48
CA ILE A 134 -1.86 -10.57 -11.59
C ILE A 134 -2.30 -11.87 -12.27
N GLY A 135 -1.54 -12.34 -13.26
CA GLY A 135 -1.80 -13.60 -13.95
C GLY A 135 -1.76 -14.79 -13.00
N VAL A 136 -0.73 -14.85 -12.14
CA VAL A 136 -0.60 -15.90 -11.12
C VAL A 136 -1.78 -15.86 -10.14
N ILE A 137 -2.17 -14.67 -9.67
CA ILE A 137 -3.32 -14.54 -8.76
C ILE A 137 -4.60 -15.03 -9.45
N LYS A 138 -4.83 -14.63 -10.72
CA LYS A 138 -6.03 -15.02 -11.49
C LYS A 138 -6.11 -16.51 -11.74
N GLU A 139 -4.99 -17.14 -12.06
CA GLU A 139 -4.95 -18.55 -12.41
C GLU A 139 -4.95 -19.48 -11.19
N GLN A 140 -4.32 -19.06 -10.09
CA GLN A 140 -4.01 -19.98 -8.98
C GLN A 140 -4.80 -19.69 -7.70
N LEU A 141 -5.34 -18.47 -7.50
CA LEU A 141 -6.14 -18.16 -6.31
C LEU A 141 -7.59 -18.62 -6.49
N ASP A 142 -7.85 -19.91 -6.23
CA ASP A 142 -9.18 -20.53 -6.36
C ASP A 142 -9.92 -20.69 -5.02
N GLN A 143 -9.22 -20.48 -3.90
CA GLN A 143 -9.75 -20.64 -2.55
C GLN A 143 -9.05 -19.73 -1.55
N VAL A 144 -9.83 -19.07 -0.69
CA VAL A 144 -9.35 -18.36 0.50
C VAL A 144 -10.00 -18.99 1.73
N ARG A 145 -9.19 -19.56 2.62
CA ARG A 145 -9.64 -20.48 3.69
C ARG A 145 -10.50 -21.63 3.12
N HIS A 146 -11.81 -21.59 3.35
CA HIS A 146 -12.76 -22.59 2.86
C HIS A 146 -13.68 -22.03 1.75
N THR A 147 -13.58 -20.73 1.46
CA THR A 147 -14.43 -20.07 0.44
C THR A 147 -13.78 -20.19 -0.93
N ARG A 148 -14.48 -20.83 -1.88
CA ARG A 148 -14.11 -20.82 -3.30
C ARG A 148 -14.26 -19.41 -3.86
N VAL A 149 -13.23 -18.92 -4.51
CA VAL A 149 -13.21 -17.57 -5.10
C VAL A 149 -12.87 -17.63 -6.58
N PHE A 150 -13.24 -16.58 -7.30
CA PHE A 150 -12.69 -16.28 -8.60
C PHE A 150 -12.07 -14.88 -8.56
N VAL A 151 -11.07 -14.67 -9.41
CA VAL A 151 -10.34 -13.41 -9.47
C VAL A 151 -10.40 -12.85 -10.88
N GLU A 152 -10.64 -11.55 -10.96
CA GLU A 152 -10.60 -10.78 -12.19
C GLU A 152 -9.77 -9.53 -11.98
N GLU A 153 -9.16 -9.04 -13.04
CA GLU A 153 -8.51 -7.73 -13.04
C GLU A 153 -9.56 -6.67 -13.36
N VAL A 154 -9.59 -5.59 -12.59
CA VAL A 154 -10.59 -4.53 -12.72
C VAL A 154 -9.92 -3.16 -12.80
N SER A 155 -10.53 -2.23 -13.54
CA SER A 155 -10.21 -0.81 -13.37
C SER A 155 -10.70 -0.38 -11.99
N TRP A 156 -9.79 0.16 -11.17
CA TRP A 156 -10.10 0.61 -9.82
C TRP A 156 -11.21 1.67 -9.81
N GLU A 157 -11.18 2.58 -10.77
CA GLU A 157 -12.11 3.68 -10.94
C GLU A 157 -13.54 3.19 -11.21
N GLU A 158 -13.68 2.03 -11.86
CA GLU A 158 -14.96 1.42 -12.24
C GLU A 158 -15.56 0.54 -11.13
N THR A 159 -14.81 0.23 -10.08
CA THR A 159 -15.28 -0.65 -8.99
C THR A 159 -16.43 -0.05 -8.18
N GLY A 160 -16.56 1.28 -8.18
CA GLY A 160 -17.49 2.00 -7.32
C GLY A 160 -17.19 1.85 -5.82
N TYR A 161 -15.99 1.38 -5.45
CA TYR A 161 -15.61 1.20 -4.05
C TYR A 161 -15.68 2.54 -3.30
N VAL A 162 -16.40 2.55 -2.18
CA VAL A 162 -16.49 3.70 -1.29
C VAL A 162 -15.83 3.36 0.02
N GLN A 163 -14.73 4.07 0.32
CA GLN A 163 -14.05 3.95 1.60
C GLN A 163 -15.01 4.29 2.75
N LYS A 164 -15.28 3.31 3.61
CA LYS A 164 -16.16 3.47 4.77
C LYS A 164 -15.34 4.06 5.93
N TYR A 165 -15.77 5.19 6.45
CA TYR A 165 -15.17 5.83 7.62
C TYR A 165 -16.09 5.73 8.84
N LYS A 166 -15.51 5.43 10.00
CA LYS A 166 -16.22 5.57 11.27
C LYS A 166 -15.96 6.96 11.82
N LYS A 167 -16.97 7.83 11.76
CA LYS A 167 -16.88 9.16 12.39
C LYS A 167 -16.79 9.00 13.90
N LYS A 168 -15.81 9.65 14.51
CA LYS A 168 -15.70 9.80 15.96
C LYS A 168 -15.58 11.28 16.29
N GLU A 169 -16.35 11.72 17.27
CA GLU A 169 -16.34 13.08 17.79
C GLU A 169 -16.01 13.04 19.28
N GLY A 170 -15.37 14.09 19.76
CA GLY A 170 -15.04 14.21 21.17
C GLY A 170 -14.20 15.44 21.46
N PHE A 171 -14.12 15.79 22.74
CA PHE A 171 -13.33 16.91 23.21
C PHE A 171 -11.94 16.43 23.58
N VAL A 172 -10.91 17.14 23.10
CA VAL A 172 -9.53 16.92 23.46
C VAL A 172 -8.98 18.13 24.19
N ALA A 173 -8.20 17.90 25.23
CA ALA A 173 -7.58 18.98 26.00
C ALA A 173 -6.47 19.70 25.22
N SER A 174 -5.93 19.09 24.16
CA SER A 174 -4.89 19.65 23.30
C SER A 174 -4.85 18.92 21.96
N MET A 175 -4.31 19.57 20.92
CA MET A 175 -4.05 19.00 19.59
C MET A 175 -2.81 18.09 19.50
N ARG A 176 -2.23 17.70 20.64
CA ARG A 176 -1.10 16.76 20.67
C ARG A 176 -1.51 15.40 20.11
N LEU A 177 -0.63 14.78 19.35
CA LEU A 177 -0.96 13.58 18.58
C LEU A 177 -1.31 12.39 19.47
N ASP A 178 -0.65 12.25 20.63
CA ASP A 178 -0.97 11.24 21.64
C ASP A 178 -2.41 11.37 22.17
N VAL A 179 -2.89 12.61 22.35
CA VAL A 179 -4.26 12.91 22.80
C VAL A 179 -5.27 12.60 21.69
N LEU A 180 -4.95 12.96 20.45
CA LEU A 180 -5.81 12.67 19.30
C LEU A 180 -5.91 11.15 19.06
N VAL A 181 -4.81 10.41 19.11
CA VAL A 181 -4.79 8.94 18.98
C VAL A 181 -5.59 8.28 20.10
N SER A 182 -5.38 8.72 21.35
CA SER A 182 -6.13 8.25 22.52
C SER A 182 -7.64 8.40 22.31
N GLN A 183 -8.09 9.58 21.87
CA GLN A 183 -9.50 9.85 21.64
C GLN A 183 -10.07 9.09 20.43
N ALA A 184 -9.35 9.09 19.30
CA ALA A 184 -9.77 8.45 18.07
C ALA A 184 -9.87 6.92 18.21
N PHE A 185 -9.01 6.29 19.00
CA PHE A 185 -9.02 4.83 19.18
C PHE A 185 -9.58 4.38 20.53
N SER A 186 -10.01 5.32 21.38
CA SER A 186 -10.51 5.03 22.74
C SER A 186 -9.47 4.27 23.57
N LEU A 187 -8.20 4.69 23.46
CA LEU A 187 -7.04 4.11 24.14
C LEU A 187 -6.63 4.98 25.32
N SER A 188 -5.93 4.42 26.31
CA SER A 188 -5.30 5.24 27.36
C SER A 188 -4.14 6.08 26.80
N ARG A 189 -3.77 7.16 27.50
CA ARG A 189 -2.59 7.97 27.14
C ARG A 189 -1.32 7.14 27.07
N ASN A 190 -1.07 6.29 28.08
CA ASN A 190 0.11 5.42 28.11
C ASN A 190 0.19 4.49 26.90
N ILE A 191 -0.96 3.95 26.44
CA ILE A 191 -0.98 3.11 25.24
C ILE A 191 -0.68 3.96 23.99
N SER A 192 -1.25 5.16 23.90
CA SER A 192 -1.06 6.05 22.74
C SER A 192 0.39 6.52 22.63
N GLU A 193 1.03 6.90 23.73
CA GLU A 193 2.46 7.21 23.77
C GLU A 193 3.33 6.01 23.42
N LYS A 194 2.95 4.80 23.87
CA LYS A 194 3.65 3.57 23.51
C LYS A 194 3.55 3.30 22.01
N LEU A 195 2.39 3.55 21.39
CA LEU A 195 2.20 3.40 19.95
C LEU A 195 3.10 4.35 19.16
N LEU A 196 3.17 5.63 19.56
CA LEU A 196 4.08 6.63 18.99
C LEU A 196 5.54 6.18 19.10
N LYS A 197 5.99 5.82 20.31
CA LYS A 197 7.36 5.34 20.55
C LYS A 197 7.69 4.05 19.79
N SER A 198 6.68 3.21 19.56
CA SER A 198 6.81 1.96 18.80
C SER A 198 6.70 2.12 17.29
N GLN A 199 6.72 3.37 16.78
CA GLN A 199 6.76 3.63 15.34
C GLN A 199 5.51 3.17 14.58
N LYS A 200 4.36 3.15 15.26
CA LYS A 200 3.07 2.66 14.72
C LYS A 200 2.09 3.77 14.34
N VAL A 201 2.50 5.03 14.47
CA VAL A 201 1.66 6.19 14.17
C VAL A 201 2.30 6.98 13.06
N PHE A 202 1.56 7.14 11.97
CA PHE A 202 1.95 7.91 10.80
C PHE A 202 0.97 9.07 10.63
N HIS A 203 1.50 10.26 10.37
CA HIS A 203 0.71 11.43 9.99
C HIS A 203 1.17 11.87 8.60
N ASN A 204 0.29 11.78 7.60
CA ASN A 204 0.59 12.04 6.19
C ASN A 204 1.84 11.29 5.69
N GLY A 205 1.97 10.01 6.06
CA GLY A 205 3.10 9.16 5.66
C GLY A 205 4.42 9.46 6.37
N LYS A 206 4.47 10.39 7.32
CA LYS A 206 5.62 10.61 8.19
C LYS A 206 5.43 9.91 9.53
N MET A 207 6.44 9.15 9.94
CA MET A 207 6.46 8.47 11.23
C MET A 207 6.54 9.51 12.36
N CYS A 208 5.64 9.40 13.33
CA CYS A 208 5.60 10.29 14.49
C CYS A 208 6.09 9.57 15.75
N LEU A 209 7.19 10.05 16.33
CA LEU A 209 7.81 9.47 17.54
C LEU A 209 7.40 10.19 18.84
N SER A 210 6.90 11.42 18.72
CA SER A 210 6.41 12.24 19.83
C SER A 210 5.15 13.00 19.42
N GLY A 211 4.32 13.35 20.41
CA GLY A 211 3.03 14.00 20.23
C GLY A 211 3.02 15.48 20.52
#